data_AF-K9X0R9-F1
#
_entry.id   AF-K9X0R9-F1
#
_cell.length_a   1.000
_cell.length_b   1.000
_cell.length_c   1.000
_cell.angle_alpha   90.00
_cell.angle_beta   90.00
_cell.angle_gamma   90.00
#
_symmetry.space_group_name_H-M   'P 1'
#
loop_
_entity.id
_entity.type
_entity.pdbx_description
1 polymer ?
#
loop_
_entity_poly.entity_id
_entity_poly.type
_entity_poly.pdbx_seq_one_letter_code
_entity_poly.pdbx_strand_id
1 'polypeptide(L)'
;MEVKTENYQLYTELILHKSSSFSITVHTITLSLTRQDDNIIECHLTFCVTPELYQRIETEALFNLKPELRTPLTNGDFQPSPDIQIEAILKPDLLPLLLENATNADEAATYLLNLSQQQPELISEIQKNNELSENPKSPYSLLSTESWLALSVKQQQESGETGYRTFWSYASPKTLSGETPSSEEISESITDFFKDLVSGSLNATAKEFANETIGAISSFFQELTQDTPEPTPDNNTLTQPIFQAIVNFFTQDDWPFTKIQGKLALRLGYKGENGKWNCYAEAREKEEQFVFYSVCPLNAPETQRMAVAEFIARANFGIVIGNFEIDFSDGEIRYKTSIDVEGDRLSFALIKQLVYTNIATMDEYLPEIMSVISTDVSAEKAINQIEIITNTHQSSDEQKQLLSVVPADEQQKLAVNPSSQAEIQQQKEKIPERQSHILARITPDEIGQLHQALQMLEPYQRKQTQAIVEKVKRLMIARLGDLGTEVFNEAFTFFTKVKFPGIILKLIQRYSRMAAQTRLFIQKLKDWIKQYGEAADNSDINLAIEDLEKLFGRINKRLEELPTDKLLSEKELIYLLEIEQFREQLAFFDRFVKNLPENPPDGLASS
;
A
#
# COMPACT_ATOMS: atom_id res chain seq x y z
N MET A 1 -12.67 31.85 3.55
CA MET A 1 -13.03 31.79 2.13
C MET A 1 -14.53 31.86 2.01
N GLU A 2 -15.03 32.73 1.14
CA GLU A 2 -16.45 32.84 0.83
C GLU A 2 -16.68 32.19 -0.53
N VAL A 3 -17.27 30.99 -0.53
CA VAL A 3 -17.57 30.24 -1.77
C VAL A 3 -18.87 30.78 -2.36
N LYS A 4 -18.88 31.05 -3.66
CA LYS A 4 -20.05 31.57 -4.40
C LYS A 4 -20.26 30.76 -5.65
N THR A 5 -21.51 30.38 -5.93
CA THR A 5 -21.89 29.62 -7.12
C THR A 5 -22.80 30.46 -8.00
N GLU A 6 -22.43 30.60 -9.27
CA GLU A 6 -23.20 31.28 -10.31
C GLU A 6 -23.89 30.23 -11.19
N ASN A 7 -25.23 30.28 -11.27
CA ASN A 7 -26.03 29.34 -12.05
C ASN A 7 -26.62 30.01 -13.28
N TYR A 8 -26.63 29.33 -14.42
CA TYR A 8 -27.25 29.78 -15.66
C TYR A 8 -28.10 28.67 -16.29
N GLN A 9 -29.32 28.99 -16.75
CA GLN A 9 -30.22 28.03 -17.38
C GLN A 9 -30.24 28.19 -18.91
N LEU A 10 -29.85 27.12 -19.61
CA LEU A 10 -30.04 26.94 -21.03
C LEU A 10 -31.37 26.20 -21.28
N TYR A 11 -32.28 26.86 -21.99
CA TYR A 11 -33.53 26.27 -22.49
C TYR A 11 -33.36 25.61 -23.87
N THR A 12 -32.12 25.37 -24.29
CA THR A 12 -31.73 24.83 -25.60
C THR A 12 -31.06 23.47 -25.45
N GLU A 13 -31.15 22.66 -26.49
CA GLU A 13 -30.49 21.36 -26.59
C GLU A 13 -28.96 21.52 -26.67
N LEU A 14 -28.23 20.73 -25.87
CA LEU A 14 -26.78 20.54 -26.00
C LEU A 14 -26.51 19.14 -26.53
N ILE A 15 -25.59 19.03 -27.48
CA ILE A 15 -25.16 17.76 -28.05
C ILE A 15 -23.80 17.40 -27.44
N LEU A 16 -23.75 16.22 -26.82
CA LEU A 16 -22.54 15.63 -26.24
C LEU A 16 -22.20 14.33 -26.98
N HIS A 17 -20.93 13.92 -26.95
CA HIS A 17 -20.39 12.89 -27.82
C HIS A 17 -19.59 11.84 -27.03
N LYS A 18 -19.69 10.57 -27.41
CA LYS A 18 -18.77 9.51 -26.93
C LYS A 18 -17.66 9.25 -27.94
N SER A 19 -18.02 9.29 -29.23
CA SER A 19 -17.13 9.04 -30.35
C SER A 19 -17.68 9.71 -31.61
N SER A 20 -16.93 9.67 -32.72
CA SER A 20 -17.31 10.30 -33.99
C SER A 20 -18.62 9.81 -34.62
N SER A 21 -19.15 8.67 -34.16
CA SER A 21 -20.40 8.08 -34.63
C SER A 21 -21.53 8.12 -33.58
N PHE A 22 -21.25 8.60 -32.37
CA PHE A 22 -22.20 8.54 -31.25
C PHE A 22 -22.35 9.88 -30.54
N SER A 23 -23.56 10.44 -30.63
CA SER A 23 -23.98 11.62 -29.88
C SER A 23 -25.24 11.37 -29.07
N ILE A 24 -25.40 12.13 -28.00
CA ILE A 24 -26.61 12.26 -27.20
C ILE A 24 -27.01 13.74 -27.15
N THR A 25 -28.31 13.98 -27.17
CA THR A 25 -28.88 15.31 -26.95
C THR A 25 -29.43 15.37 -25.55
N VAL A 26 -29.04 16.38 -24.77
CA VAL A 26 -29.51 16.59 -23.40
C VAL A 26 -30.32 17.89 -23.29
N HIS A 27 -31.32 17.89 -22.41
CA HIS A 27 -32.32 18.95 -22.27
C HIS A 27 -32.27 19.63 -20.90
N THR A 28 -32.89 20.81 -20.81
CA THR A 28 -33.07 21.59 -19.56
C THR A 28 -31.80 21.72 -18.73
N ILE A 29 -30.81 22.39 -19.29
CA ILE A 29 -29.45 22.40 -18.77
C ILE A 29 -29.27 23.58 -17.83
N THR A 30 -28.83 23.32 -16.61
CA THR A 30 -28.28 24.34 -15.71
C THR A 30 -26.76 24.17 -15.66
N LEU A 31 -26.02 25.18 -16.10
CA LEU A 31 -24.57 25.24 -15.95
C LEU A 31 -24.25 26.10 -14.72
N SER A 32 -23.41 25.59 -13.82
CA SER A 32 -23.08 26.26 -12.56
C SER A 32 -21.58 26.35 -12.37
N LEU A 33 -21.06 27.55 -12.12
CA LEU A 33 -19.64 27.79 -11.85
C LEU A 33 -19.43 28.15 -10.38
N THR A 34 -18.56 27.41 -9.69
CA THR A 34 -18.17 27.71 -8.30
C THR A 34 -16.92 28.59 -8.30
N ARG A 35 -16.92 29.67 -7.51
CA ARG A 35 -15.76 30.55 -7.27
C ARG A 35 -15.24 30.46 -5.84
N GLN A 36 -13.93 30.60 -5.70
CA GLN A 36 -13.23 30.78 -4.42
C GLN A 36 -12.17 31.89 -4.59
N ASP A 37 -12.28 32.94 -3.78
CA ASP A 37 -11.36 34.10 -3.77
C ASP A 37 -11.07 34.60 -5.21
N ASP A 38 -12.16 34.91 -5.93
CA ASP A 38 -12.26 35.34 -7.34
C ASP A 38 -11.91 34.32 -8.45
N ASN A 39 -11.27 33.20 -8.14
CA ASN A 39 -10.97 32.15 -9.13
C ASN A 39 -12.16 31.19 -9.31
N ILE A 40 -12.51 30.86 -10.56
CA ILE A 40 -13.44 29.75 -10.86
C ILE A 40 -12.70 28.44 -10.63
N ILE A 41 -13.35 27.51 -9.94
CA ILE A 41 -12.72 26.30 -9.42
C ILE A 41 -13.43 25.00 -9.81
N GLU A 42 -14.69 25.08 -10.22
CA GLU A 42 -15.52 23.94 -10.62
C GLU A 42 -16.54 24.39 -11.67
N CYS A 43 -16.92 23.47 -12.56
CA CYS A 43 -17.99 23.64 -13.51
C CYS A 43 -18.94 22.44 -13.44
N HIS A 44 -20.18 22.67 -13.02
CA HIS A 44 -21.23 21.67 -12.91
C HIS A 44 -22.23 21.81 -14.06
N LEU A 45 -22.74 20.68 -14.56
CA LEU A 45 -23.74 20.56 -15.60
C LEU A 45 -24.87 19.69 -15.06
N THR A 46 -26.05 20.28 -14.85
CA THR A 46 -27.26 19.56 -14.47
C THR A 46 -28.21 19.53 -15.64
N PHE A 47 -28.71 18.36 -16.04
CA PHE A 47 -29.59 18.20 -17.20
C PHE A 47 -30.61 17.08 -16.97
N CYS A 48 -31.67 17.04 -17.78
CA CYS A 48 -32.68 15.99 -17.73
C CYS A 48 -32.63 15.11 -18.97
N VAL A 49 -32.95 13.82 -18.79
CA VAL A 49 -33.02 12.80 -19.84
C VAL A 49 -34.26 11.93 -19.66
N THR A 50 -34.84 11.43 -20.75
CA THR A 50 -35.94 10.45 -20.66
C THR A 50 -35.41 9.10 -20.13
N PRO A 51 -36.26 8.25 -19.53
CA PRO A 51 -35.85 6.92 -19.06
C PRO A 51 -35.17 6.04 -20.13
N GLU A 52 -35.56 6.16 -21.41
CA GLU A 52 -34.93 5.43 -22.51
C GLU A 52 -33.51 5.92 -22.82
N LEU A 53 -33.27 7.24 -22.72
CA LEU A 53 -31.94 7.80 -22.88
C LEU A 53 -31.05 7.51 -21.66
N TYR A 54 -31.62 7.55 -20.45
CA TYR A 54 -30.94 7.12 -19.23
C TYR A 54 -30.49 5.65 -19.31
N GLN A 55 -31.35 4.73 -19.78
CA GLN A 55 -30.99 3.33 -19.95
C GLN A 55 -29.77 3.15 -20.88
N ARG A 56 -29.63 4.00 -21.91
CA ARG A 56 -28.44 4.03 -22.77
C ARG A 56 -27.21 4.58 -22.05
N ILE A 57 -27.35 5.70 -21.33
CA ILE A 57 -26.28 6.29 -20.50
C ILE A 57 -25.72 5.25 -19.51
N GLU A 58 -26.60 4.53 -18.82
CA GLU A 58 -26.27 3.45 -17.89
C GLU A 58 -25.60 2.25 -18.58
N THR A 59 -26.16 1.75 -19.69
CA THR A 59 -25.60 0.60 -20.43
C THR A 59 -24.22 0.90 -21.01
N GLU A 60 -23.97 2.15 -21.38
CA GLU A 60 -22.73 2.60 -22.02
C GLU A 60 -21.74 3.30 -21.08
N ALA A 61 -22.06 3.36 -19.78
CA ALA A 61 -21.31 4.01 -18.70
C ALA A 61 -20.93 5.49 -18.96
N LEU A 62 -21.70 6.20 -19.79
CA LEU A 62 -21.44 7.60 -20.17
C LEU A 62 -21.41 8.50 -18.92
N PHE A 63 -20.64 9.60 -18.95
CA PHE A 63 -20.42 10.47 -17.78
C PHE A 63 -19.71 9.74 -16.61
N ASN A 64 -18.87 8.75 -16.95
CA ASN A 64 -18.15 7.89 -15.99
C ASN A 64 -19.09 7.20 -14.98
N LEU A 65 -20.29 6.82 -15.44
CA LEU A 65 -21.42 6.38 -14.62
C LEU A 65 -21.46 4.85 -14.45
N LYS A 66 -20.34 4.30 -13.99
CA LYS A 66 -20.11 2.87 -13.78
C LYS A 66 -21.05 2.33 -12.66
N PRO A 67 -21.83 1.24 -12.87
CA PRO A 67 -22.80 0.70 -11.88
C PRO A 67 -22.23 0.43 -10.50
N GLU A 68 -20.98 0.01 -10.44
CA GLU A 68 -20.24 -0.39 -9.26
C GLU A 68 -19.93 0.80 -8.35
N LEU A 69 -19.95 2.03 -8.88
CA LEU A 69 -19.59 3.27 -8.18
C LEU A 69 -20.78 4.00 -7.54
N ARG A 70 -21.93 3.33 -7.37
CA ARG A 70 -23.21 3.97 -6.96
C ARG A 70 -23.60 3.67 -5.52
N THR A 71 -24.07 4.70 -4.80
CA THR A 71 -24.71 4.58 -3.48
C THR A 71 -26.17 5.03 -3.57
N PRO A 72 -27.17 4.20 -3.20
CA PRO A 72 -28.57 4.58 -3.28
C PRO A 72 -28.89 5.72 -2.31
N LEU A 73 -29.61 6.75 -2.78
CA LEU A 73 -30.22 7.77 -1.93
C LEU A 73 -31.51 7.23 -1.30
N THR A 74 -32.19 6.35 -2.03
CA THR A 74 -33.48 5.75 -1.71
C THR A 74 -33.60 4.39 -2.41
N ASN A 75 -34.31 3.45 -1.80
CA ASN A 75 -34.49 2.10 -2.36
C ASN A 75 -35.68 2.02 -3.34
N GLY A 76 -35.81 2.99 -4.25
CA GLY A 76 -36.95 3.11 -5.17
C GLY A 76 -36.53 3.15 -6.64
N ASP A 77 -37.14 2.30 -7.46
CA ASP A 77 -36.87 2.22 -8.91
C ASP A 77 -37.35 3.47 -9.67
N PHE A 78 -36.68 3.78 -10.78
CA PHE A 78 -37.12 4.83 -11.70
C PHE A 78 -38.41 4.44 -12.43
N GLN A 79 -39.35 5.39 -12.51
CA GLN A 79 -40.61 5.25 -13.23
C GLN A 79 -40.45 5.61 -14.71
N PRO A 80 -41.27 5.05 -15.62
CA PRO A 80 -41.11 5.22 -17.07
C PRO A 80 -41.66 6.55 -17.63
N SER A 81 -42.07 7.51 -16.80
CA SER A 81 -42.75 8.74 -17.26
C SER A 81 -42.13 10.07 -16.80
N PRO A 82 -41.57 10.22 -15.59
CA PRO A 82 -40.86 11.45 -15.23
C PRO A 82 -39.45 11.43 -15.84
N ASP A 83 -38.94 12.58 -16.25
CA ASP A 83 -37.54 12.70 -16.67
C ASP A 83 -36.59 12.46 -15.49
N ILE A 84 -35.42 11.90 -15.79
CA ILE A 84 -34.35 11.65 -14.84
C ILE A 84 -33.35 12.80 -14.94
N GLN A 85 -33.09 13.45 -13.82
CA GLN A 85 -32.08 14.49 -13.67
C GLN A 85 -30.72 13.86 -13.40
N ILE A 86 -29.70 14.31 -14.12
CA ILE A 86 -28.30 13.98 -13.89
C ILE A 86 -27.55 15.28 -13.56
N GLU A 87 -26.77 15.23 -12.49
CA GLU A 87 -25.83 16.28 -12.09
C GLU A 87 -24.42 15.76 -12.32
N ALA A 88 -23.60 16.48 -13.10
CA ALA A 88 -22.22 16.08 -13.42
C ALA A 88 -21.25 17.24 -13.28
N ILE A 89 -19.98 16.96 -12.97
CA ILE A 89 -18.89 17.95 -12.88
C ILE A 89 -17.86 17.73 -13.99
N LEU A 90 -17.36 18.81 -14.57
CA LEU A 90 -16.27 18.77 -15.55
C LEU A 90 -14.99 18.28 -14.87
N LYS A 91 -14.23 17.39 -15.54
CA LYS A 91 -12.88 17.01 -15.09
C LYS A 91 -12.02 18.27 -14.90
N PRO A 92 -11.32 18.45 -13.75
CA PRO A 92 -10.63 19.70 -13.44
C PRO A 92 -9.57 20.09 -14.46
N ASP A 93 -8.95 19.09 -15.09
CA ASP A 93 -7.85 19.22 -16.05
C ASP A 93 -8.33 19.92 -17.35
N LEU A 94 -9.64 19.86 -17.60
CA LEU A 94 -10.33 20.53 -18.71
C LEU A 94 -10.96 21.87 -18.30
N LEU A 95 -10.98 22.21 -17.00
CA LEU A 95 -11.49 23.51 -16.55
C LEU A 95 -10.67 24.69 -17.13
N PRO A 96 -9.31 24.66 -17.19
CA PRO A 96 -8.54 25.71 -17.86
C PRO A 96 -8.98 25.98 -19.30
N LEU A 97 -9.28 24.93 -20.07
CA LEU A 97 -9.71 25.01 -21.47
C LEU A 97 -11.08 25.72 -21.62
N LEU A 98 -12.00 25.51 -20.68
CA LEU A 98 -13.25 26.28 -20.62
C LEU A 98 -12.98 27.75 -20.23
N LEU A 99 -12.07 27.98 -19.28
CA LEU A 99 -11.74 29.32 -18.78
C LEU A 99 -10.94 30.19 -19.76
N GLU A 100 -10.32 29.60 -20.81
CA GLU A 100 -9.77 30.36 -21.94
C GLU A 100 -10.85 31.15 -22.70
N ASN A 101 -12.11 30.71 -22.65
CA ASN A 101 -13.21 31.23 -23.46
C ASN A 101 -14.40 31.77 -22.63
N ALA A 102 -14.40 31.58 -21.30
CA ALA A 102 -15.51 31.99 -20.43
C ALA A 102 -15.06 32.40 -19.02
N THR A 103 -15.63 33.51 -18.52
CA THR A 103 -15.32 34.09 -17.20
C THR A 103 -16.51 34.05 -16.22
N ASN A 104 -17.68 33.58 -16.68
CA ASN A 104 -18.92 33.43 -15.93
C ASN A 104 -19.82 32.34 -16.57
N ALA A 105 -20.90 31.96 -15.88
CA ALA A 105 -21.74 30.83 -16.28
C ALA A 105 -22.51 31.04 -17.60
N ASP A 106 -22.88 32.29 -17.96
CA ASP A 106 -23.55 32.63 -19.22
C ASP A 106 -22.59 32.50 -20.42
N GLU A 107 -21.36 33.02 -20.29
CA GLU A 107 -20.30 32.84 -21.28
C GLU A 107 -19.95 31.37 -21.49
N ALA A 108 -19.81 30.59 -20.41
CA ALA A 108 -19.48 29.16 -20.48
C ALA A 108 -20.60 28.36 -21.14
N ALA A 109 -21.85 28.63 -20.77
CA ALA A 109 -23.03 28.02 -21.37
C ALA A 109 -23.15 28.36 -22.87
N THR A 110 -22.97 29.62 -23.22
CA THR A 110 -22.96 30.09 -24.61
C THR A 110 -21.83 29.48 -25.43
N TYR A 111 -20.64 29.32 -24.84
CA TYR A 111 -19.48 28.71 -25.51
C TYR A 111 -19.70 27.22 -25.82
N LEU A 112 -20.14 26.43 -24.83
CA LEU A 112 -20.47 25.01 -25.03
C LEU A 112 -21.59 24.82 -26.08
N LEU A 113 -22.62 25.68 -26.04
CA LEU A 113 -23.69 25.66 -27.03
C LEU A 113 -23.16 25.94 -28.45
N ASN A 114 -22.33 26.98 -28.61
CA ASN A 114 -21.71 27.31 -29.91
C ASN A 114 -20.84 26.17 -30.45
N LEU A 115 -19.99 25.55 -29.61
CA LEU A 115 -19.19 24.38 -29.99
C LEU A 115 -20.09 23.24 -30.47
N SER A 116 -21.19 22.96 -29.76
CA SER A 116 -22.11 21.86 -30.11
C SER A 116 -22.84 22.06 -31.46
N GLN A 117 -22.92 23.31 -31.94
CA GLN A 117 -23.52 23.67 -33.22
C GLN A 117 -22.52 23.68 -34.39
N GLN A 118 -21.21 23.75 -34.12
CA GLN A 118 -20.13 23.81 -35.13
C GLN A 118 -19.69 22.42 -35.67
N GLN A 119 -20.60 21.43 -35.60
CA GLN A 119 -20.36 20.03 -35.97
C GLN A 119 -19.66 19.72 -37.31
N PRO A 120 -19.78 20.50 -38.41
CA PRO A 120 -19.18 20.13 -39.69
C PRO A 120 -17.65 20.02 -39.67
N GLU A 121 -16.96 20.81 -38.84
CA GLU A 121 -15.49 20.79 -38.77
C GLU A 121 -15.00 19.55 -38.02
N LEU A 122 -15.65 19.22 -36.89
CA LEU A 122 -15.39 18.03 -36.06
C LEU A 122 -15.36 16.74 -36.90
N ILE A 123 -16.36 16.53 -37.76
CA ILE A 123 -16.45 15.32 -38.60
C ILE A 123 -15.29 15.27 -39.60
N SER A 124 -14.83 16.42 -40.11
CA SER A 124 -13.77 16.49 -41.12
C SER A 124 -12.36 16.26 -40.57
N GLU A 125 -12.13 16.54 -39.28
CA GLU A 125 -10.88 16.22 -38.60
C GLU A 125 -10.83 14.74 -38.18
N ILE A 126 -11.91 14.22 -37.57
CA ILE A 126 -11.90 12.82 -37.10
C ILE A 126 -11.85 11.81 -38.27
N GLN A 127 -12.49 12.12 -39.41
CA GLN A 127 -12.44 11.26 -40.61
C GLN A 127 -11.04 11.15 -41.25
N LYS A 128 -10.09 12.04 -40.94
CA LYS A 128 -8.71 11.95 -41.47
C LYS A 128 -7.78 11.08 -40.63
N ASN A 129 -8.00 11.06 -39.31
CA ASN A 129 -7.05 10.45 -38.37
C ASN A 129 -7.46 9.04 -37.92
N ASN A 130 -8.67 8.59 -38.30
CA ASN A 130 -9.19 7.23 -38.10
C ASN A 130 -9.34 6.76 -36.64
N GLU A 131 -9.15 7.67 -35.70
CA GLU A 131 -9.55 7.65 -34.30
C GLU A 131 -9.70 9.12 -33.86
N LEU A 132 -10.41 9.37 -32.76
CA LEU A 132 -10.25 10.63 -32.04
C LEU A 132 -8.82 10.59 -31.50
N SER A 133 -7.90 11.31 -32.14
CA SER A 133 -6.63 11.63 -31.52
C SER A 133 -6.96 12.34 -30.21
N GLU A 134 -6.63 11.70 -29.10
CA GLU A 134 -6.72 12.26 -27.75
C GLU A 134 -5.72 13.41 -27.65
N ASN A 135 -6.10 14.54 -28.23
CA ASN A 135 -5.48 15.81 -27.99
C ASN A 135 -6.32 16.48 -26.89
N PRO A 136 -5.96 16.34 -25.60
CA PRO A 136 -6.75 16.88 -24.49
C PRO A 136 -6.95 18.40 -24.58
N LYS A 137 -6.19 19.10 -25.44
CA LYS A 137 -6.29 20.54 -25.71
C LYS A 137 -7.27 20.92 -26.82
N SER A 138 -8.00 19.97 -27.41
CA SER A 138 -9.08 20.29 -28.37
C SER A 138 -10.28 20.90 -27.64
N PRO A 139 -10.83 22.06 -28.04
CA PRO A 139 -12.00 22.64 -27.39
C PRO A 139 -13.23 21.71 -27.44
N TYR A 140 -13.30 20.83 -28.44
CA TYR A 140 -14.36 19.82 -28.56
C TYR A 140 -14.29 18.73 -27.48
N SER A 141 -13.17 18.57 -26.77
CA SER A 141 -13.07 17.66 -25.61
C SER A 141 -14.07 18.02 -24.51
N LEU A 142 -14.49 19.28 -24.40
CA LEU A 142 -15.51 19.73 -23.45
C LEU A 142 -16.90 19.14 -23.73
N LEU A 143 -17.16 18.70 -24.96
CA LEU A 143 -18.40 18.04 -25.38
C LEU A 143 -18.34 16.51 -25.29
N SER A 144 -17.20 15.93 -24.88
CA SER A 144 -17.11 14.48 -24.66
C SER A 144 -17.88 14.08 -23.41
N THR A 145 -18.67 13.01 -23.45
CA THR A 145 -19.36 12.45 -22.27
C THR A 145 -18.36 12.04 -21.19
N GLU A 146 -17.16 11.58 -21.58
CA GLU A 146 -16.14 11.10 -20.65
C GLU A 146 -15.33 12.22 -19.98
N SER A 147 -15.54 13.47 -20.40
CA SER A 147 -15.00 14.68 -19.77
C SER A 147 -15.77 15.12 -18.52
N TRP A 148 -16.91 14.48 -18.25
CA TRP A 148 -17.82 14.82 -17.15
C TRP A 148 -17.98 13.62 -16.20
N LEU A 149 -18.01 13.89 -14.90
CA LEU A 149 -18.18 12.91 -13.82
C LEU A 149 -19.57 13.09 -13.20
N ALA A 150 -20.49 12.13 -13.42
CA ALA A 150 -21.85 12.21 -12.86
C ALA A 150 -21.84 12.09 -11.34
N LEU A 151 -22.17 13.17 -10.61
CA LEU A 151 -22.22 13.24 -9.14
C LEU A 151 -23.45 12.53 -8.58
N SER A 152 -24.63 12.83 -9.14
CA SER A 152 -25.90 12.28 -8.69
C SER A 152 -26.89 12.08 -9.85
N VAL A 153 -27.77 11.10 -9.68
CA VAL A 153 -28.86 10.80 -10.61
C VAL A 153 -30.14 10.65 -9.83
N LYS A 154 -31.18 11.38 -10.22
CA LYS A 154 -32.41 11.51 -9.45
C LYS A 154 -33.63 11.61 -10.33
N GLN A 155 -34.77 11.20 -9.81
CA GLN A 155 -36.07 11.33 -10.47
C GLN A 155 -37.10 11.78 -9.45
N GLN A 156 -37.81 12.87 -9.75
CA GLN A 156 -38.90 13.34 -8.92
C GLN A 156 -40.17 12.55 -9.26
N GLN A 157 -40.71 11.82 -8.28
CA GLN A 157 -41.93 11.03 -8.38
C GLN A 157 -43.00 11.58 -7.43
N GLU A 158 -44.26 11.16 -7.60
CA GLU A 158 -45.35 11.48 -6.65
C GLU A 158 -45.12 10.91 -5.25
N SER A 159 -44.38 9.79 -5.17
CA SER A 159 -43.93 9.10 -3.96
C SER A 159 -42.77 9.80 -3.22
N GLY A 160 -42.05 10.71 -3.89
CA GLY A 160 -40.84 11.37 -3.38
C GLY A 160 -39.76 11.53 -4.45
N GLU A 161 -38.62 12.07 -4.04
CA GLU A 161 -37.37 12.02 -4.83
C GLU A 161 -36.81 10.59 -4.74
N THR A 162 -36.44 9.96 -5.85
CA THR A 162 -35.66 8.71 -5.84
C THR A 162 -34.38 8.83 -6.64
N GLY A 163 -33.34 8.08 -6.28
CA GLY A 163 -32.10 8.07 -7.04
C GLY A 163 -30.89 7.50 -6.31
N TYR A 164 -29.71 7.86 -6.80
CA TYR A 164 -28.43 7.48 -6.23
C TYR A 164 -27.39 8.59 -6.39
N ARG A 165 -26.34 8.50 -5.59
CA ARG A 165 -25.09 9.24 -5.77
C ARG A 165 -24.03 8.32 -6.35
N THR A 166 -22.97 8.90 -6.87
CA THR A 166 -21.76 8.16 -7.25
C THR A 166 -20.62 8.47 -6.29
N PHE A 167 -19.54 7.68 -6.37
CA PHE A 167 -18.24 7.99 -5.76
C PHE A 167 -17.77 9.43 -6.03
N TRP A 168 -18.08 10.00 -7.20
CA TRP A 168 -17.71 11.38 -7.57
C TRP A 168 -18.34 12.44 -6.68
N SER A 169 -19.45 12.15 -5.99
CA SER A 169 -20.04 13.07 -5.00
C SER A 169 -19.31 13.11 -3.65
N TYR A 170 -18.43 12.14 -3.38
CA TYR A 170 -17.61 12.06 -2.18
C TYR A 170 -16.17 12.54 -2.46
N ALA A 171 -15.62 12.22 -3.63
CA ALA A 171 -14.30 12.68 -4.06
C ALA A 171 -14.36 14.10 -4.64
N SER A 172 -13.78 15.09 -3.96
CA SER A 172 -13.74 16.46 -4.51
C SER A 172 -12.87 16.50 -5.77
N PRO A 173 -13.31 17.10 -6.89
CA PRO A 173 -12.49 17.09 -8.10
C PRO A 173 -11.17 17.85 -7.94
N LYS A 174 -11.13 18.90 -7.10
CA LYS A 174 -9.87 19.56 -6.71
C LYS A 174 -8.83 18.61 -6.13
N THR A 175 -9.25 17.64 -5.32
CA THR A 175 -8.36 16.64 -4.72
C THR A 175 -7.93 15.56 -5.70
N LEU A 176 -8.47 15.52 -6.93
CA LEU A 176 -8.06 14.60 -7.99
C LEU A 176 -7.02 15.20 -8.96
N SER A 177 -6.91 16.54 -9.04
CA SER A 177 -6.10 17.25 -10.04
C SER A 177 -4.93 18.08 -9.50
N GLY A 178 -4.64 18.00 -8.19
CA GLY A 178 -3.45 18.63 -7.61
C GLY A 178 -2.16 17.90 -8.00
N GLU A 179 -1.05 18.62 -8.18
CA GLU A 179 0.27 18.05 -8.53
C GLU A 179 0.73 16.91 -7.60
N THR A 180 0.20 16.86 -6.38
CA THR A 180 0.03 15.62 -5.62
C THR A 180 -1.35 15.65 -4.96
N PRO A 181 -2.28 14.72 -5.25
CA PRO A 181 -3.49 14.59 -4.47
C PRO A 181 -3.13 14.18 -3.03
N SER A 182 -3.78 14.73 -2.01
CA SER A 182 -3.49 14.28 -0.64
C SER A 182 -4.07 12.87 -0.44
N SER A 183 -3.23 11.95 0.03
CA SER A 183 -3.64 10.58 0.30
C SER A 183 -4.69 10.51 1.42
N GLU A 184 -4.76 11.54 2.25
CA GLU A 184 -5.68 11.65 3.38
C GLU A 184 -7.09 12.04 2.91
N GLU A 185 -7.25 13.04 2.05
CA GLU A 185 -8.55 13.45 1.50
C GLU A 185 -9.14 12.40 0.54
N ILE A 186 -8.32 11.73 -0.28
CA ILE A 186 -8.78 10.59 -1.10
C ILE A 186 -9.20 9.42 -0.20
N SER A 187 -8.44 9.11 0.85
CA SER A 187 -8.80 8.05 1.80
C SER A 187 -10.07 8.37 2.57
N GLU A 188 -10.33 9.63 2.91
CA GLU A 188 -11.56 10.08 3.57
C GLU A 188 -12.76 9.95 2.61
N SER A 189 -12.62 10.43 1.37
CA SER A 189 -13.64 10.30 0.30
C SER A 189 -14.04 8.84 0.04
N ILE A 190 -13.05 7.94 -0.01
CA ILE A 190 -13.27 6.48 -0.15
C ILE A 190 -13.96 5.91 1.09
N THR A 191 -13.58 6.35 2.29
CA THR A 191 -14.15 5.89 3.56
C THR A 191 -15.63 6.27 3.69
N ASP A 192 -15.99 7.52 3.41
CA ASP A 192 -17.38 7.98 3.49
C ASP A 192 -18.25 7.34 2.40
N PHE A 193 -17.74 7.15 1.19
CA PHE A 193 -18.43 6.37 0.16
C PHE A 193 -18.71 4.92 0.60
N PHE A 194 -17.72 4.20 1.16
CA PHE A 194 -17.93 2.84 1.63
C PHE A 194 -18.88 2.76 2.83
N LYS A 195 -18.84 3.74 3.73
CA LYS A 195 -19.72 3.84 4.89
C LYS A 195 -21.18 4.00 4.48
N ASP A 196 -21.47 4.87 3.51
CA ASP A 196 -22.81 5.02 2.95
C ASP A 196 -23.23 3.75 2.19
N LEU A 197 -22.34 3.16 1.38
CA LEU A 197 -22.60 1.92 0.65
C LEU A 197 -22.95 0.73 1.56
N VAL A 198 -22.22 0.55 2.66
CA VAL A 198 -22.47 -0.50 3.65
C VAL A 198 -23.73 -0.21 4.47
N SER A 199 -24.07 1.06 4.69
CA SER A 199 -25.34 1.43 5.34
C SER A 199 -26.57 1.11 4.48
N GLY A 200 -26.44 1.19 3.15
CA GLY A 200 -27.49 0.83 2.19
C GLY A 200 -27.59 -0.68 1.87
N SER A 201 -26.46 -1.39 1.82
CA SER A 201 -26.41 -2.79 1.36
C SER A 201 -26.31 -3.83 2.49
N LEU A 202 -27.41 -4.04 3.21
CA LEU A 202 -27.51 -5.05 4.27
C LEU A 202 -27.79 -6.48 3.72
N ASN A 203 -26.82 -7.13 3.06
CA ASN A 203 -26.74 -8.60 2.95
C ASN A 203 -25.44 -9.11 2.26
N ALA A 204 -25.27 -10.44 2.18
CA ALA A 204 -24.05 -11.11 1.70
C ALA A 204 -23.56 -10.71 0.29
N THR A 205 -24.43 -10.19 -0.58
CA THR A 205 -24.08 -9.60 -1.88
C THR A 205 -23.16 -8.39 -1.77
N ALA A 206 -23.16 -7.69 -0.63
CA ALA A 206 -22.32 -6.51 -0.39
C ALA A 206 -20.81 -6.80 -0.51
N LYS A 207 -20.35 -8.04 -0.24
CA LYS A 207 -18.93 -8.39 -0.34
C LYS A 207 -18.45 -8.61 -1.78
N GLU A 208 -19.35 -9.06 -2.66
CA GLU A 208 -19.06 -9.23 -4.09
C GLU A 208 -19.10 -7.87 -4.78
N PHE A 209 -20.19 -7.11 -4.56
CA PHE A 209 -20.33 -5.73 -5.04
C PHE A 209 -19.15 -4.84 -4.60
N ALA A 210 -18.76 -4.87 -3.32
CA ALA A 210 -17.63 -4.06 -2.85
C ALA A 210 -16.32 -4.36 -3.61
N ASN A 211 -16.04 -5.62 -3.97
CA ASN A 211 -14.84 -5.95 -4.75
C ASN A 211 -14.91 -5.41 -6.19
N GLU A 212 -16.09 -5.43 -6.81
CA GLU A 212 -16.34 -4.84 -8.14
C GLU A 212 -16.17 -3.31 -8.09
N THR A 213 -16.75 -2.66 -7.07
CA THR A 213 -16.57 -1.24 -6.77
C THR A 213 -15.10 -0.86 -6.59
N ILE A 214 -14.35 -1.64 -5.81
CA ILE A 214 -12.91 -1.48 -5.59
C ILE A 214 -12.14 -1.54 -6.92
N GLY A 215 -12.49 -2.50 -7.78
CA GLY A 215 -11.92 -2.62 -9.13
C GLY A 215 -12.21 -1.39 -9.98
N ALA A 216 -13.47 -0.96 -10.04
CA ALA A 216 -13.90 0.20 -10.82
C ALA A 216 -13.23 1.52 -10.37
N ILE A 217 -13.07 1.72 -9.05
CA ILE A 217 -12.31 2.86 -8.50
C ILE A 217 -10.85 2.76 -8.95
N SER A 218 -10.21 1.59 -8.82
CA SER A 218 -8.81 1.40 -9.22
C SER A 218 -8.57 1.64 -10.70
N SER A 219 -9.45 1.15 -11.58
CA SER A 219 -9.36 1.37 -13.02
C SER A 219 -9.59 2.83 -13.40
N PHE A 220 -10.50 3.55 -12.74
CA PHE A 220 -10.68 4.98 -13.00
C PHE A 220 -9.48 5.82 -12.54
N PHE A 221 -8.87 5.51 -11.39
CA PHE A 221 -7.64 6.20 -10.99
C PHE A 221 -6.49 5.93 -11.96
N GLN A 222 -6.46 4.77 -12.62
CA GLN A 222 -5.55 4.51 -13.74
C GLN A 222 -5.92 5.38 -14.96
N GLU A 223 -7.20 5.40 -15.36
CA GLU A 223 -7.72 6.24 -16.47
C GLU A 223 -7.40 7.74 -16.27
N LEU A 224 -7.53 8.30 -15.05
CA LEU A 224 -7.13 9.69 -14.78
C LEU A 224 -5.61 9.94 -14.88
N THR A 225 -4.77 8.91 -14.71
CA THR A 225 -3.31 9.05 -14.86
C THR A 225 -2.81 8.91 -16.30
N GLN A 226 -3.70 8.62 -17.27
CA GLN A 226 -3.33 8.38 -18.68
C GLN A 226 -2.83 9.63 -19.45
N ASP A 227 -2.95 10.83 -18.89
CA ASP A 227 -2.25 12.03 -19.40
C ASP A 227 -0.72 11.97 -19.12
N THR A 228 -0.26 10.94 -18.39
CA THR A 228 1.10 10.40 -18.53
C THR A 228 1.04 9.30 -19.60
N PRO A 229 1.73 9.43 -20.75
CA PRO A 229 1.48 8.58 -21.90
C PRO A 229 1.78 7.10 -21.60
N GLU A 230 0.73 6.26 -21.59
CA GLU A 230 0.90 4.81 -21.60
C GLU A 230 1.56 4.37 -22.92
N PRO A 231 2.62 3.56 -22.87
CA PRO A 231 3.16 2.96 -24.06
C PRO A 231 2.25 1.81 -24.50
N THR A 232 1.77 1.89 -25.74
CA THR A 232 1.24 0.73 -26.48
C THR A 232 2.16 -0.48 -26.34
N PRO A 233 1.65 -1.73 -26.43
CA PRO A 233 2.40 -2.96 -26.14
C PRO A 233 3.41 -3.34 -27.24
N ASP A 234 4.36 -2.45 -27.54
CA ASP A 234 5.68 -2.80 -28.05
C ASP A 234 6.65 -2.87 -26.86
N ASN A 235 7.47 -3.92 -26.83
CA ASN A 235 8.41 -4.16 -25.75
C ASN A 235 9.51 -3.07 -25.71
N ASN A 236 9.35 -2.02 -24.89
CA ASN A 236 10.46 -1.29 -24.26
C ASN A 236 10.00 -0.39 -23.10
N THR A 237 10.68 -0.58 -21.96
CA THR A 237 10.60 0.10 -20.67
C THR A 237 10.46 1.63 -20.72
N LEU A 238 9.48 2.20 -20.01
CA LEU A 238 9.54 3.57 -19.48
C LEU A 238 10.08 3.54 -18.04
N THR A 239 11.04 4.43 -17.75
CA THR A 239 11.75 4.53 -16.48
C THR A 239 11.06 5.51 -15.53
N GLN A 240 10.76 5.06 -14.31
CA GLN A 240 10.30 5.94 -13.23
C GLN A 240 11.39 6.96 -12.83
N PRO A 241 11.05 8.24 -12.54
CA PRO A 241 12.02 9.23 -12.06
C PRO A 241 12.73 8.77 -10.78
N ILE A 242 14.02 9.09 -10.65
CA ILE A 242 14.87 8.61 -9.55
C ILE A 242 14.34 9.10 -8.20
N PHE A 243 13.93 10.36 -8.11
CA PHE A 243 13.37 10.95 -6.90
C PHE A 243 12.07 10.27 -6.47
N GLN A 244 11.21 9.90 -7.41
CA GLN A 244 9.98 9.17 -7.09
C GLN A 244 10.27 7.74 -6.64
N ALA A 245 11.24 7.06 -7.26
CA ALA A 245 11.69 5.74 -6.82
C ALA A 245 12.24 5.76 -5.37
N ILE A 246 12.97 6.81 -5.00
CA ILE A 246 13.50 7.04 -3.65
C ILE A 246 12.36 7.31 -2.64
N VAL A 247 11.42 8.19 -2.97
CA VAL A 247 10.24 8.48 -2.13
C VAL A 247 9.43 7.20 -1.92
N ASN A 248 9.11 6.48 -2.99
CA ASN A 248 8.39 5.21 -2.94
C ASN A 248 9.13 4.18 -2.07
N PHE A 249 10.46 4.09 -2.17
CA PHE A 249 11.26 3.21 -1.31
C PHE A 249 11.09 3.54 0.18
N PHE A 250 11.35 4.78 0.59
CA PHE A 250 11.31 5.14 2.02
C PHE A 250 9.90 5.12 2.61
N THR A 251 8.87 5.46 1.83
CA THR A 251 7.46 5.30 2.23
C THR A 251 7.10 3.81 2.38
N GLN A 252 7.52 2.94 1.47
CA GLN A 252 7.22 1.50 1.53
C GLN A 252 8.02 0.74 2.61
N ASP A 253 9.22 1.22 2.96
CA ASP A 253 10.09 0.64 4.00
C ASP A 253 9.79 1.23 5.40
N ASP A 254 8.81 2.14 5.53
CA ASP A 254 8.34 2.80 6.78
C ASP A 254 9.41 3.66 7.47
N TRP A 255 10.18 4.42 6.69
CA TRP A 255 11.18 5.37 7.21
C TRP A 255 10.64 6.79 7.27
N PRO A 256 10.73 7.49 8.43
CA PRO A 256 10.38 8.90 8.51
C PRO A 256 11.44 9.77 7.79
N PHE A 257 10.99 10.61 6.86
CA PHE A 257 11.84 11.54 6.11
C PHE A 257 11.25 12.95 6.00
N THR A 258 12.06 13.90 5.56
CA THR A 258 11.64 15.27 5.23
C THR A 258 12.26 15.69 3.91
N LYS A 259 11.45 16.15 2.96
CA LYS A 259 11.93 16.70 1.68
C LYS A 259 12.66 18.04 1.91
N ILE A 260 13.83 18.20 1.32
CA ILE A 260 14.61 19.44 1.40
C ILE A 260 14.05 20.43 0.37
N GLN A 261 13.63 21.62 0.82
CA GLN A 261 13.10 22.64 -0.06
C GLN A 261 14.12 23.03 -1.15
N GLY A 262 13.66 23.13 -2.40
CA GLY A 262 14.49 23.48 -3.56
C GLY A 262 15.48 22.40 -4.00
N LYS A 263 15.43 21.18 -3.44
CA LYS A 263 16.28 20.05 -3.85
C LYS A 263 15.47 18.79 -4.09
N LEU A 264 15.94 17.94 -5.00
CA LEU A 264 15.46 16.56 -5.14
C LEU A 264 16.15 15.65 -4.12
N ALA A 265 16.03 16.02 -2.84
CA ALA A 265 16.69 15.32 -1.75
C ALA A 265 15.78 15.16 -0.52
N LEU A 266 15.90 14.01 0.14
CA LEU A 266 15.25 13.69 1.41
C LEU A 266 16.29 13.68 2.53
N ARG A 267 15.94 14.24 3.69
CA ARG A 267 16.70 14.07 4.95
C ARG A 267 15.98 13.04 5.82
N LEU A 268 16.75 12.12 6.39
CA LEU A 268 16.26 11.05 7.27
C LEU A 268 17.07 11.04 8.57
N GLY A 269 16.50 10.47 9.64
CA GLY A 269 17.22 10.21 10.88
C GLY A 269 17.35 8.71 11.12
N TYR A 270 18.57 8.22 11.39
CA TYR A 270 18.82 6.82 11.68
C TYR A 270 19.40 6.62 13.08
N LYS A 271 19.14 5.44 13.66
CA LYS A 271 19.69 4.98 14.93
C LYS A 271 20.23 3.56 14.75
N GLY A 272 21.55 3.43 14.71
CA GLY A 272 22.24 2.15 14.77
C GLY A 272 22.47 1.67 16.21
N GLU A 273 23.32 0.67 16.35
CA GLU A 273 23.80 0.15 17.63
C GLU A 273 24.82 1.11 18.27
N ASN A 274 25.69 1.72 17.46
CA ASN A 274 26.80 2.56 17.92
C ASN A 274 26.49 4.07 17.92
N GLY A 275 25.38 4.51 17.32
CA GLY A 275 25.03 5.93 17.33
C GLY A 275 23.69 6.32 16.70
N LYS A 276 23.53 7.63 16.53
CA LYS A 276 22.44 8.27 15.79
C LYS A 276 23.00 9.32 14.85
N TRP A 277 22.48 9.37 13.63
CA TRP A 277 22.93 10.34 12.64
C TRP A 277 21.83 10.75 11.66
N ASN A 278 22.11 11.78 10.87
CA ASN A 278 21.26 12.16 9.73
C ASN A 278 21.76 11.45 8.48
N CYS A 279 20.83 11.01 7.64
CA CYS A 279 21.11 10.53 6.29
C CYS A 279 20.48 11.46 5.25
N TYR A 280 21.03 11.46 4.04
CA TYR A 280 20.53 12.22 2.91
C TYR A 280 20.42 11.33 1.68
N ALA A 281 19.23 11.26 1.09
CA ALA A 281 18.96 10.59 -0.17
C ALA A 281 18.78 11.65 -1.26
N GLU A 282 19.63 11.67 -2.28
CA GLU A 282 19.67 12.71 -3.32
C GLU A 282 19.50 12.08 -4.72
N ALA A 283 18.50 12.57 -5.46
CA ALA A 283 18.27 12.24 -6.85
C ALA A 283 18.97 13.25 -7.75
N ARG A 284 19.86 12.76 -8.60
CA ARG A 284 20.55 13.54 -9.63
C ARG A 284 19.98 13.18 -10.99
N GLU A 285 18.73 13.59 -11.22
CA GLU A 285 17.96 13.22 -12.42
C GLU A 285 18.68 13.54 -13.74
N LYS A 286 19.39 14.68 -13.79
CA LYS A 286 20.14 15.11 -14.99
C LYS A 286 21.35 14.21 -15.29
N GLU A 287 21.92 13.60 -14.25
CA GLU A 287 23.06 12.71 -14.34
C GLU A 287 22.66 11.24 -14.16
N GLU A 288 21.36 10.93 -14.20
CA GLU A 288 20.77 9.59 -14.01
C GLU A 288 21.37 8.82 -12.81
N GLN A 289 21.60 9.52 -11.70
CA GLN A 289 22.28 8.99 -10.51
C GLN A 289 21.44 9.10 -9.24
N PHE A 290 21.50 8.05 -8.41
CA PHE A 290 21.05 8.09 -7.01
C PHE A 290 22.26 8.08 -6.07
N VAL A 291 22.27 9.00 -5.11
CA VAL A 291 23.29 9.07 -4.06
C VAL A 291 22.65 9.03 -2.68
N PHE A 292 23.21 8.24 -1.78
CA PHE A 292 22.81 8.16 -0.38
C PHE A 292 24.02 8.41 0.53
N TYR A 293 23.84 9.29 1.51
CA TYR A 293 24.86 9.66 2.48
C TYR A 293 24.40 9.35 3.91
N SER A 294 25.27 8.77 4.72
CA SER A 294 25.23 8.88 6.19
C SER A 294 26.24 9.93 6.62
N VAL A 295 25.84 10.91 7.43
CA VAL A 295 26.75 11.96 7.95
C VAL A 295 27.16 11.63 9.37
N CYS A 296 28.46 11.54 9.65
CA CYS A 296 28.97 11.28 11.00
C CYS A 296 28.41 12.32 12.00
N PRO A 297 27.98 11.92 13.21
CA PRO A 297 27.45 12.86 14.19
C PRO A 297 28.49 13.84 14.76
N LEU A 298 29.79 13.61 14.55
CA LEU A 298 30.87 14.54 14.87
C LEU A 298 31.72 14.89 13.65
N ASN A 299 32.04 16.18 13.51
CA ASN A 299 33.09 16.65 12.59
C ASN A 299 34.47 16.44 13.21
N ALA A 300 35.47 16.13 12.38
CA ALA A 300 36.88 16.09 12.75
C ALA A 300 37.41 17.50 13.10
N PRO A 301 37.87 17.75 14.34
CA PRO A 301 38.56 18.97 14.70
C PRO A 301 39.79 19.19 13.82
N GLU A 302 40.14 20.45 13.53
CA GLU A 302 41.23 20.82 12.61
C GLU A 302 42.54 20.04 12.88
N THR A 303 42.92 19.87 14.15
CA THR A 303 44.11 19.13 14.57
C THR A 303 44.07 17.63 14.27
N GLN A 304 42.88 17.03 14.15
CA GLN A 304 42.69 15.59 13.90
C GLN A 304 42.30 15.26 12.46
N ARG A 305 42.02 16.24 11.58
CA ARG A 305 41.63 16.00 10.18
C ARG A 305 42.64 15.14 9.42
N MET A 306 43.93 15.27 9.69
CA MET A 306 44.98 14.43 9.08
C MET A 306 44.91 12.97 9.54
N ALA A 307 44.69 12.71 10.83
CA ALA A 307 44.57 11.35 11.36
C ALA A 307 43.29 10.66 10.87
N VAL A 308 42.18 11.41 10.83
CA VAL A 308 40.90 10.94 10.28
C VAL A 308 41.01 10.67 8.77
N ALA A 309 41.74 11.51 8.02
CA ALA A 309 41.96 11.27 6.58
C ALA A 309 42.81 10.02 6.32
N GLU A 310 43.82 9.72 7.15
CA GLU A 310 44.55 8.45 7.07
C GLU A 310 43.62 7.26 7.40
N PHE A 311 42.79 7.37 8.44
CA PHE A 311 41.80 6.36 8.79
C PHE A 311 40.83 6.10 7.63
N ILE A 312 40.28 7.15 7.03
CA ILE A 312 39.36 7.06 5.87
C ILE A 312 40.05 6.41 4.65
N ALA A 313 41.31 6.78 4.37
CA ALA A 313 42.06 6.19 3.27
C ALA A 313 42.31 4.69 3.47
N ARG A 314 42.55 4.26 4.72
CA ARG A 314 42.69 2.84 5.09
C ARG A 314 41.34 2.11 5.08
N ALA A 315 40.29 2.70 5.63
CA ALA A 315 38.92 2.15 5.62
C ALA A 315 38.45 1.88 4.19
N ASN A 316 38.66 2.83 3.27
CA ASN A 316 38.30 2.68 1.87
C ASN A 316 39.13 1.62 1.11
N PHE A 317 40.27 1.17 1.65
CA PHE A 317 41.11 0.15 1.02
C PHE A 317 40.50 -1.24 1.17
N GLY A 318 39.68 -1.65 0.19
CA GLY A 318 39.01 -2.94 0.15
C GLY A 318 37.49 -2.89 0.32
N ILE A 319 36.92 -1.71 0.60
CA ILE A 319 35.47 -1.50 0.51
C ILE A 319 35.03 -1.63 -0.95
N VAL A 320 34.01 -2.45 -1.18
CA VAL A 320 33.47 -2.77 -2.53
C VAL A 320 32.27 -1.88 -2.90
N ILE A 321 31.45 -1.47 -1.92
CA ILE A 321 30.22 -0.69 -2.15
C ILE A 321 30.20 0.52 -1.23
N GLY A 322 30.48 1.69 -1.82
CA GLY A 322 30.53 2.98 -1.14
C GLY A 322 31.94 3.44 -0.76
N ASN A 323 32.03 4.60 -0.12
CA ASN A 323 33.28 5.17 0.38
C ASN A 323 33.04 6.17 1.52
N PHE A 324 33.98 6.26 2.45
CA PHE A 324 34.09 7.38 3.37
C PHE A 324 34.67 8.62 2.68
N GLU A 325 34.24 9.80 3.13
CA GLU A 325 34.63 11.13 2.67
C GLU A 325 34.87 12.04 3.88
N ILE A 326 35.79 13.00 3.74
CA ILE A 326 36.03 14.07 4.72
C ILE A 326 36.16 15.40 4.00
N ASP A 327 35.39 16.41 4.43
CA ASP A 327 35.60 17.80 4.04
C ASP A 327 36.70 18.41 4.93
N PHE A 328 37.79 18.86 4.33
CA PHE A 328 38.90 19.47 5.06
C PHE A 328 38.64 20.90 5.54
N SER A 329 37.55 21.55 5.12
CA SER A 329 37.18 22.91 5.53
C SER A 329 36.53 22.95 6.92
N ASP A 330 35.51 22.13 7.14
CA ASP A 330 34.74 22.06 8.40
C ASP A 330 34.94 20.73 9.18
N GLY A 331 35.57 19.74 8.57
CA GLY A 331 35.83 18.42 9.17
C GLY A 331 34.66 17.44 9.07
N GLU A 332 33.60 17.74 8.32
CA GLU A 332 32.46 16.84 8.18
C GLU A 332 32.89 15.50 7.55
N ILE A 333 32.44 14.39 8.13
CA ILE A 333 32.73 13.04 7.66
C ILE A 333 31.44 12.41 7.16
N ARG A 334 31.47 11.76 5.99
CA ARG A 334 30.31 11.08 5.41
C ARG A 334 30.67 9.67 4.94
N TYR A 335 29.70 8.76 4.95
CA TYR A 335 29.75 7.53 4.16
C TYR A 335 28.77 7.66 2.99
N LYS A 336 29.26 7.51 1.77
CA LYS A 336 28.50 7.65 0.53
C LYS A 336 28.31 6.28 -0.13
N THR A 337 27.09 5.99 -0.57
CA THR A 337 26.81 4.97 -1.58
C THR A 337 26.12 5.64 -2.75
N SER A 338 26.39 5.19 -3.97
CA SER A 338 25.79 5.77 -5.17
C SER A 338 25.65 4.73 -6.26
N ILE A 339 24.67 4.93 -7.14
CA ILE A 339 24.50 4.14 -8.35
C ILE A 339 24.18 5.07 -9.51
N ASP A 340 24.77 4.75 -10.65
CA ASP A 340 24.44 5.30 -11.96
C ASP A 340 23.43 4.33 -12.61
N VAL A 341 22.35 4.86 -13.15
CA VAL A 341 21.29 4.11 -13.82
C VAL A 341 21.07 4.58 -15.26
N GLU A 342 22.08 5.18 -15.91
CA GLU A 342 21.97 5.63 -17.31
C GLU A 342 21.47 4.50 -18.22
N GLY A 343 20.26 4.68 -18.78
CA GLY A 343 19.63 3.69 -19.65
C GLY A 343 19.03 2.44 -18.98
N ASP A 344 18.90 2.40 -17.65
CA ASP A 344 18.19 1.35 -16.89
C ASP A 344 17.28 1.97 -15.79
N ARG A 345 16.58 1.14 -15.01
CA ARG A 345 15.66 1.58 -13.96
C ARG A 345 16.26 1.43 -12.56
N LEU A 346 16.16 2.49 -11.76
CA LEU A 346 16.41 2.41 -10.32
C LEU A 346 15.30 1.60 -9.62
N SER A 347 15.55 0.32 -9.38
CA SER A 347 14.61 -0.58 -8.71
C SER A 347 14.68 -0.50 -7.18
N PHE A 348 13.57 -0.85 -6.49
CA PHE A 348 13.50 -0.93 -5.02
C PHE A 348 14.64 -1.78 -4.42
N ALA A 349 15.04 -2.87 -5.08
CA ALA A 349 16.12 -3.74 -4.61
C ALA A 349 17.49 -3.05 -4.64
N LEU A 350 17.78 -2.24 -5.68
CA LEU A 350 19.01 -1.48 -5.80
C LEU A 350 19.07 -0.38 -4.73
N ILE A 351 17.97 0.38 -4.54
CA ILE A 351 17.86 1.37 -3.47
C ILE A 351 18.08 0.71 -2.11
N LYS A 352 17.40 -0.43 -1.85
CA LYS A 352 17.54 -1.16 -0.58
C LYS A 352 18.99 -1.55 -0.30
N GLN A 353 19.68 -2.13 -1.27
CA GLN A 353 21.07 -2.55 -1.08
C GLN A 353 21.98 -1.35 -0.75
N LEU A 354 21.85 -0.24 -1.49
CA LEU A 354 22.67 0.95 -1.29
C LEU A 354 22.41 1.62 0.08
N VAL A 355 21.15 1.71 0.50
CA VAL A 355 20.76 2.32 1.78
C VAL A 355 21.20 1.46 2.96
N TYR A 356 20.90 0.16 2.93
CA TYR A 356 21.22 -0.74 4.06
C TYR A 356 22.73 -1.03 4.18
N THR A 357 23.48 -1.12 3.09
CA THR A 357 24.95 -1.17 3.17
C THR A 357 25.50 0.13 3.76
N ASN A 358 24.98 1.29 3.36
CA ASN A 358 25.48 2.58 3.83
C ASN A 358 25.36 2.77 5.34
N ILE A 359 24.16 2.53 5.90
CA ILE A 359 23.91 2.68 7.34
C ILE A 359 24.66 1.63 8.16
N ALA A 360 24.79 0.40 7.67
CA ALA A 360 25.50 -0.66 8.38
C ALA A 360 27.02 -0.37 8.46
N THR A 361 27.64 0.04 7.35
CA THR A 361 29.06 0.39 7.33
C THR A 361 29.35 1.66 8.14
N MET A 362 28.45 2.66 8.15
CA MET A 362 28.58 3.79 9.08
C MET A 362 28.54 3.30 10.54
N ASP A 363 27.58 2.45 10.92
CA ASP A 363 27.44 1.97 12.31
C ASP A 363 28.65 1.16 12.78
N GLU A 364 29.21 0.30 11.92
CA GLU A 364 30.39 -0.53 12.20
C GLU A 364 31.65 0.32 12.42
N TYR A 365 31.86 1.36 11.62
CA TYR A 365 33.07 2.19 11.67
C TYR A 365 32.97 3.36 12.65
N LEU A 366 31.75 3.76 13.05
CA LEU A 366 31.51 4.92 13.92
C LEU A 366 32.31 4.88 15.24
N PRO A 367 32.41 3.77 16.00
CA PRO A 367 33.22 3.73 17.22
C PRO A 367 34.68 4.12 17.01
N GLU A 368 35.26 3.72 15.87
CA GLU A 368 36.67 3.95 15.57
C GLU A 368 36.93 5.30 14.91
N ILE A 369 35.99 5.84 14.14
CA ILE A 369 36.01 7.26 13.75
C ILE A 369 36.03 8.13 15.02
N MET A 370 35.21 7.78 16.01
CA MET A 370 35.15 8.47 17.29
C MET A 370 36.43 8.28 18.13
N SER A 371 37.11 7.13 18.05
CA SER A 371 38.38 6.85 18.74
C SER A 371 39.53 7.69 18.17
N VAL A 372 39.67 7.74 16.84
CA VAL A 372 40.66 8.60 16.17
C VAL A 372 40.43 10.08 16.48
N ILE A 373 39.17 10.54 16.54
CA ILE A 373 38.83 11.94 16.91
C ILE A 373 39.12 12.25 18.38
N SER A 374 38.83 11.32 19.30
CA SER A 374 38.67 11.66 20.74
C SER A 374 39.79 11.15 21.65
N THR A 375 40.51 10.08 21.26
CA THR A 375 41.48 9.38 22.13
C THR A 375 42.88 9.25 21.54
N ASP A 376 43.18 9.95 20.44
CA ASP A 376 44.49 9.99 19.77
C ASP A 376 45.01 8.60 19.36
N VAL A 377 44.08 7.68 19.06
CA VAL A 377 44.37 6.35 18.54
C VAL A 377 44.83 6.49 17.09
N SER A 378 45.97 5.88 16.75
CA SER A 378 46.48 5.91 15.38
C SER A 378 45.53 5.19 14.42
N ALA A 379 45.32 5.75 13.24
CA ALA A 379 44.45 5.22 12.18
C ALA A 379 44.66 3.72 11.90
N GLU A 380 45.92 3.27 11.90
CA GLU A 380 46.30 1.85 11.76
C GLU A 380 45.71 0.95 12.87
N LYS A 381 45.72 1.39 14.13
CA LYS A 381 45.20 0.58 15.26
C LYS A 381 43.69 0.48 15.21
N ALA A 382 43.01 1.59 14.88
CA ALA A 382 41.57 1.67 14.75
C ALA A 382 41.06 0.72 13.64
N ILE A 383 41.69 0.72 12.46
CA ILE A 383 41.34 -0.21 11.37
C ILE A 383 41.62 -1.67 11.74
N ASN A 384 42.79 -1.96 12.35
CA ASN A 384 43.09 -3.30 12.82
C ASN A 384 42.07 -3.80 13.87
N GLN A 385 41.47 -2.93 14.68
CA GLN A 385 40.43 -3.31 15.63
C GLN A 385 39.13 -3.74 14.92
N ILE A 386 38.72 -3.04 13.87
CA ILE A 386 37.59 -3.45 13.01
C ILE A 386 37.88 -4.81 12.39
N GLU A 387 38.99 -4.94 11.66
CA GLU A 387 39.37 -6.22 11.01
C GLU A 387 39.49 -7.38 12.00
N ILE A 388 40.01 -7.13 13.21
CA ILE A 388 40.07 -8.14 14.27
C ILE A 388 38.67 -8.49 14.76
N ILE A 389 37.74 -7.56 14.93
CA ILE A 389 36.35 -7.86 15.32
C ILE A 389 35.68 -8.74 14.25
N THR A 390 35.79 -8.36 12.97
CA THR A 390 35.25 -9.12 11.83
C THR A 390 35.82 -10.57 11.78
N ASN A 391 37.11 -10.75 12.08
CA ASN A 391 37.77 -12.06 12.13
C ASN A 391 37.54 -12.85 13.44
N THR A 392 37.35 -12.17 14.58
CA THR A 392 37.18 -12.81 15.90
C THR A 392 35.77 -13.34 16.07
N HIS A 393 34.77 -12.73 15.42
CA HIS A 393 33.45 -13.33 15.22
C HIS A 393 33.50 -14.62 14.38
N GLN A 394 34.55 -14.84 13.58
CA GLN A 394 34.73 -16.11 12.86
C GLN A 394 35.52 -17.16 13.66
N SER A 395 36.53 -16.78 14.46
CA SER A 395 37.38 -17.75 15.17
C SER A 395 36.88 -18.15 16.57
N SER A 396 36.06 -17.32 17.23
CA SER A 396 35.58 -17.59 18.60
C SER A 396 34.57 -18.74 18.67
N ASP A 397 33.86 -19.01 17.57
CA ASP A 397 32.89 -20.10 17.48
C ASP A 397 33.55 -21.48 17.30
N GLU A 398 34.80 -21.55 16.83
CA GLU A 398 35.51 -22.82 16.63
C GLU A 398 35.99 -23.47 17.94
N GLN A 399 36.33 -22.67 18.96
CA GLN A 399 36.91 -23.20 20.21
C GLN A 399 35.90 -23.78 21.21
N LYS A 400 34.59 -23.55 21.04
CA LYS A 400 33.55 -24.12 21.91
C LYS A 400 33.07 -25.53 21.50
N GLN A 401 33.56 -26.10 20.39
CA GLN A 401 33.07 -27.37 19.84
C GLN A 401 33.88 -28.63 20.20
N LEU A 402 34.90 -28.53 21.06
CA LEU A 402 35.90 -29.60 21.24
C LEU A 402 35.70 -30.57 22.44
N LEU A 403 34.54 -30.58 23.10
CA LEU A 403 34.30 -31.38 24.32
C LEU A 403 32.91 -32.06 24.38
N SER A 404 32.64 -33.04 23.50
CA SER A 404 31.99 -34.32 23.90
C SER A 404 31.93 -35.37 22.77
N VAL A 405 32.42 -36.57 23.07
CA VAL A 405 32.31 -37.85 22.31
C VAL A 405 31.49 -38.81 23.21
N VAL A 406 30.75 -39.85 22.79
CA VAL A 406 30.85 -40.83 21.69
C VAL A 406 29.42 -41.22 21.17
N PRO A 407 29.14 -42.26 20.33
CA PRO A 407 28.01 -42.25 19.37
C PRO A 407 27.01 -43.45 19.54
N ALA A 408 26.43 -43.93 18.41
CA ALA A 408 25.61 -45.14 18.20
C ALA A 408 24.07 -44.99 18.47
N ASP A 409 23.14 -45.60 17.70
CA ASP A 409 23.29 -46.35 16.44
C ASP A 409 21.99 -46.44 15.59
N GLU A 410 22.20 -46.67 14.28
CA GLU A 410 21.35 -47.37 13.29
C GLU A 410 19.88 -46.96 12.97
N GLN A 411 19.35 -47.56 11.88
CA GLN A 411 18.31 -47.04 11.00
C GLN A 411 17.04 -47.93 10.91
N GLN A 412 16.08 -47.46 10.09
CA GLN A 412 15.19 -48.25 9.21
C GLN A 412 13.95 -48.98 9.80
N LYS A 413 12.74 -48.52 9.42
CA LYS A 413 12.00 -49.06 8.24
C LYS A 413 10.69 -48.33 7.93
N LEU A 414 10.30 -48.35 6.65
CA LEU A 414 8.95 -48.00 6.19
C LEU A 414 7.99 -49.19 6.41
N ALA A 415 6.71 -48.89 6.64
CA ALA A 415 5.58 -49.69 6.18
C ALA A 415 4.38 -48.78 5.89
N VAL A 416 3.67 -49.09 4.80
CA VAL A 416 2.50 -48.34 4.31
C VAL A 416 1.23 -49.19 4.52
N ASN A 417 0.07 -48.51 4.58
CA ASN A 417 -1.22 -48.82 3.92
C ASN A 417 -2.46 -48.77 4.86
N PRO A 418 -3.72 -48.69 4.37
CA PRO A 418 -4.36 -47.39 4.14
C PRO A 418 -5.81 -47.23 4.68
N SER A 419 -6.33 -46.01 4.51
CA SER A 419 -7.75 -45.64 4.28
C SER A 419 -8.84 -45.99 5.31
N SER A 420 -9.51 -44.95 5.79
CA SER A 420 -10.98 -44.90 5.96
C SER A 420 -11.50 -43.49 5.65
N GLN A 421 -12.17 -43.32 4.51
CA GLN A 421 -13.25 -42.35 4.33
C GLN A 421 -14.54 -43.01 4.86
N ALA A 422 -15.57 -42.33 5.35
CA ALA A 422 -15.83 -40.91 5.58
C ALA A 422 -16.89 -40.77 6.69
N GLU A 423 -17.07 -39.58 7.26
CA GLU A 423 -18.40 -39.10 7.65
C GLU A 423 -18.39 -37.57 7.79
N ILE A 424 -19.34 -36.91 7.13
CA ILE A 424 -19.51 -35.45 7.18
C ILE A 424 -20.50 -35.15 8.32
N GLN A 425 -20.01 -34.52 9.38
CA GLN A 425 -20.86 -33.82 10.33
C GLN A 425 -20.35 -32.39 10.48
N GLN A 426 -21.21 -31.41 10.20
CA GLN A 426 -20.91 -30.00 10.44
C GLN A 426 -20.74 -29.76 11.94
N GLN A 427 -19.51 -29.70 12.43
CA GLN A 427 -19.18 -29.13 13.73
C GLN A 427 -18.52 -27.78 13.49
N LYS A 428 -18.92 -26.75 14.26
CA LYS A 428 -18.25 -25.44 14.24
C LYS A 428 -16.76 -25.67 14.50
N GLU A 429 -15.90 -25.34 13.52
CA GLU A 429 -14.46 -25.57 13.62
C GLU A 429 -13.81 -24.64 14.65
N LYS A 430 -13.86 -25.06 15.93
CA LYS A 430 -12.81 -24.73 16.88
C LYS A 430 -11.54 -25.42 16.39
N ILE A 431 -10.67 -24.70 15.69
CA ILE A 431 -9.39 -25.20 15.20
C ILE A 431 -8.42 -25.27 16.40
N PRO A 432 -8.11 -26.46 16.98
CA PRO A 432 -7.09 -26.56 18.02
C PRO A 432 -5.72 -26.17 17.47
N GLU A 433 -4.82 -25.75 18.37
CA GLU A 433 -3.51 -25.18 18.01
C GLU A 433 -2.63 -26.11 17.16
N ARG A 434 -2.80 -27.44 17.29
CA ARG A 434 -2.13 -28.46 16.46
C ARG A 434 -2.72 -28.66 15.05
N GLN A 435 -3.91 -28.13 14.76
CA GLN A 435 -4.57 -28.21 13.46
C GLN A 435 -4.51 -26.90 12.66
N SER A 436 -3.98 -25.82 13.23
CA SER A 436 -3.72 -24.59 12.48
C SER A 436 -2.63 -24.81 11.42
N HIS A 437 -2.75 -24.17 10.26
CA HIS A 437 -1.75 -24.18 9.21
C HIS A 437 -0.40 -23.66 9.75
N ILE A 438 0.70 -24.22 9.26
CA ILE A 438 2.04 -23.96 9.82
C ILE A 438 2.40 -22.48 9.82
N LEU A 439 2.05 -21.75 8.76
CA LEU A 439 2.30 -20.30 8.63
C LEU A 439 1.52 -19.45 9.65
N ALA A 440 0.46 -19.99 10.25
CA ALA A 440 -0.26 -19.33 11.36
C ALA A 440 0.38 -19.62 12.73
N ARG A 441 1.25 -20.63 12.87
CA ARG A 441 1.92 -21.05 14.12
C ARG A 441 3.31 -20.41 14.34
N ILE A 442 3.89 -19.89 13.27
CA ILE A 442 5.21 -19.24 13.25
C ILE A 442 5.10 -17.73 13.03
N THR A 443 6.10 -16.98 13.49
CA THR A 443 6.11 -15.51 13.43
C THR A 443 6.57 -14.98 12.07
N PRO A 444 6.30 -13.71 11.73
CA PRO A 444 6.77 -13.10 10.48
C PRO A 444 8.30 -13.11 10.32
N ASP A 445 9.04 -13.04 11.43
CA ASP A 445 10.50 -13.10 11.46
C ASP A 445 11.00 -14.54 11.24
N GLU A 446 10.40 -15.53 11.92
CA GLU A 446 10.66 -16.96 11.70
C GLU A 446 10.39 -17.34 10.23
N ILE A 447 9.30 -16.84 9.63
CA ILE A 447 8.95 -16.99 8.21
C ILE A 447 10.04 -16.41 7.30
N GLY A 448 10.47 -15.17 7.57
CA GLY A 448 11.48 -14.49 6.77
C GLY A 448 12.82 -15.21 6.80
N GLN A 449 13.30 -15.56 8.00
CA GLN A 449 14.58 -16.24 8.21
C GLN A 449 14.59 -17.67 7.62
N LEU A 450 13.50 -18.45 7.77
CA LEU A 450 13.41 -19.78 7.17
C LEU A 450 13.34 -19.71 5.64
N HIS A 451 12.54 -18.81 5.07
CA HIS A 451 12.42 -18.63 3.63
C HIS A 451 13.76 -18.20 3.02
N GLN A 452 14.46 -17.24 3.64
CA GLN A 452 15.77 -16.79 3.19
C GLN A 452 16.82 -17.91 3.27
N ALA A 453 16.94 -18.58 4.42
CA ALA A 453 17.95 -19.61 4.63
C ALA A 453 17.77 -20.82 3.69
N LEU A 454 16.52 -21.22 3.41
CA LEU A 454 16.21 -22.42 2.62
C LEU A 454 16.11 -22.16 1.11
N GLN A 455 16.21 -20.91 0.66
CA GLN A 455 16.39 -20.57 -0.76
C GLN A 455 17.87 -20.44 -1.19
N MET A 456 18.81 -20.34 -0.23
CA MET A 456 20.25 -20.36 -0.49
C MET A 456 20.69 -21.78 -0.92
N LEU A 457 20.85 -21.97 -2.24
CA LEU A 457 21.14 -23.27 -2.85
C LEU A 457 22.63 -23.62 -2.95
N GLU A 458 23.53 -22.65 -2.71
CA GLU A 458 24.94 -22.79 -3.02
C GLU A 458 25.73 -23.63 -2.00
N PRO A 459 26.63 -24.55 -2.43
CA PRO A 459 27.35 -25.45 -1.53
C PRO A 459 28.17 -24.77 -0.44
N TYR A 460 28.71 -23.57 -0.71
CA TYR A 460 29.55 -22.82 0.23
C TYR A 460 28.75 -22.08 1.32
N GLN A 461 27.48 -21.73 1.07
CA GLN A 461 26.63 -21.05 2.06
C GLN A 461 25.93 -22.00 3.04
N ARG A 462 26.08 -23.33 2.88
CA ARG A 462 25.45 -24.34 3.75
C ARG A 462 25.71 -24.11 5.25
N LYS A 463 26.91 -23.67 5.65
CA LYS A 463 27.22 -23.32 7.05
C LYS A 463 26.35 -22.13 7.54
N GLN A 464 26.18 -21.10 6.72
CA GLN A 464 25.39 -19.90 7.05
C GLN A 464 23.89 -20.20 7.10
N THR A 465 23.37 -20.94 6.11
CA THR A 465 22.01 -21.50 6.14
C THR A 465 21.75 -22.30 7.41
N GLN A 466 22.67 -23.21 7.77
CA GLN A 466 22.52 -24.05 8.96
C GLN A 466 22.56 -23.23 10.27
N ALA A 467 23.38 -22.18 10.33
CA ALA A 467 23.42 -21.26 11.47
C ALA A 467 22.12 -20.46 11.65
N ILE A 468 21.52 -19.96 10.56
CA ILE A 468 20.22 -19.27 10.59
C ILE A 468 19.11 -20.24 11.02
N VAL A 469 19.08 -21.44 10.44
CA VAL A 469 18.11 -22.50 10.77
C VAL A 469 18.19 -22.89 12.26
N GLU A 470 19.38 -23.09 12.83
CA GLU A 470 19.56 -23.39 14.25
C GLU A 470 19.33 -22.16 15.17
N LYS A 471 19.48 -20.92 14.67
CA LYS A 471 19.04 -19.71 15.38
C LYS A 471 17.52 -19.68 15.49
N VAL A 472 16.81 -19.84 14.38
CA VAL A 472 15.33 -19.88 14.34
C VAL A 472 14.80 -21.00 15.25
N LYS A 473 15.35 -22.22 15.15
CA LYS A 473 14.97 -23.35 16.00
C LYS A 473 15.07 -23.04 17.50
N ARG A 474 16.17 -22.41 17.94
CA ARG A 474 16.36 -22.01 19.34
C ARG A 474 15.34 -20.95 19.78
N LEU A 475 15.05 -19.96 18.93
CA LEU A 475 14.04 -18.94 19.20
C LEU A 475 12.63 -19.55 19.29
N MET A 476 12.29 -20.48 18.39
CA MET A 476 11.01 -21.19 18.40
C MET A 476 10.84 -22.07 19.65
N ILE A 477 11.88 -22.80 20.07
CA ILE A 477 11.86 -23.59 21.32
C ILE A 477 11.73 -22.66 22.54
N ALA A 478 12.45 -21.54 22.59
CA ALA A 478 12.32 -20.56 23.67
C ALA A 478 10.92 -19.92 23.74
N ARG A 479 10.24 -19.76 22.59
CA ARG A 479 8.90 -19.16 22.49
C ARG A 479 7.75 -20.14 22.76
N LEU A 480 7.88 -21.40 22.32
CA LEU A 480 6.81 -22.40 22.28
C LEU A 480 7.02 -23.58 23.24
N GLY A 481 8.13 -23.62 23.97
CA GLY A 481 8.47 -24.71 24.88
C GLY A 481 8.50 -26.07 24.17
N ASP A 482 7.82 -27.06 24.74
CA ASP A 482 7.77 -28.44 24.23
C ASP A 482 7.23 -28.53 22.80
N LEU A 483 6.32 -27.63 22.39
CA LEU A 483 5.79 -27.59 21.02
C LEU A 483 6.80 -27.02 20.00
N GLY A 484 7.82 -26.27 20.44
CA GLY A 484 8.71 -25.53 19.55
C GLY A 484 9.52 -26.41 18.60
N THR A 485 9.90 -27.62 19.04
CA THR A 485 10.60 -28.60 18.19
C THR A 485 9.68 -29.19 17.12
N GLU A 486 8.42 -29.47 17.45
CA GLU A 486 7.40 -29.99 16.53
C GLU A 486 7.10 -28.95 15.44
N VAL A 487 6.75 -27.72 15.85
CA VAL A 487 6.45 -26.61 14.94
C VAL A 487 7.64 -26.27 14.05
N PHE A 488 8.87 -26.28 14.58
CA PHE A 488 10.07 -26.04 13.78
C PHE A 488 10.26 -27.11 12.69
N ASN A 489 10.13 -28.40 13.02
CA ASN A 489 10.31 -29.49 12.06
C ASN A 489 9.26 -29.43 10.92
N GLU A 490 8.02 -29.06 11.26
CA GLU A 490 6.94 -28.87 10.31
C GLU A 490 7.21 -27.66 9.39
N ALA A 491 7.61 -26.52 9.96
CA ALA A 491 7.97 -25.32 9.20
C ALA A 491 9.17 -25.57 8.27
N PHE A 492 10.23 -26.21 8.77
CA PHE A 492 11.39 -26.60 7.97
C PHE A 492 11.00 -27.51 6.78
N THR A 493 10.09 -28.47 7.01
CA THR A 493 9.56 -29.35 5.96
C THR A 493 8.68 -28.60 4.94
N PHE A 494 8.00 -27.53 5.36
CA PHE A 494 7.21 -26.67 4.48
C PHE A 494 8.12 -25.81 3.59
N PHE A 495 9.04 -25.02 4.16
CA PHE A 495 9.90 -24.11 3.41
C PHE A 495 10.96 -24.81 2.53
N THR A 496 11.28 -26.08 2.80
CA THR A 496 12.11 -26.90 1.89
C THR A 496 11.36 -27.36 0.64
N LYS A 497 10.02 -27.43 0.68
CA LYS A 497 9.17 -27.89 -0.43
C LYS A 497 8.53 -26.75 -1.22
N VAL A 498 8.16 -25.66 -0.55
CA VAL A 498 7.37 -24.56 -1.15
C VAL A 498 8.25 -23.34 -1.38
N LYS A 499 8.29 -22.86 -2.63
CA LYS A 499 8.91 -21.59 -3.03
C LYS A 499 7.83 -20.66 -3.54
N PHE A 500 7.88 -19.39 -3.15
CA PHE A 500 6.93 -18.37 -3.57
C PHE A 500 7.62 -17.00 -3.70
N PRO A 501 7.14 -16.09 -4.57
CA PRO A 501 7.71 -14.76 -4.74
C PRO A 501 7.69 -13.89 -3.47
N GLY A 502 8.54 -12.86 -3.44
CA GLY A 502 8.64 -11.93 -2.30
C GLY A 502 7.35 -11.19 -1.94
N ILE A 503 6.43 -11.00 -2.90
CA ILE A 503 5.09 -10.42 -2.64
C ILE A 503 4.26 -11.39 -1.80
N ILE A 504 4.21 -12.67 -2.18
CA ILE A 504 3.53 -13.72 -1.39
C ILE A 504 4.15 -13.86 0.00
N LEU A 505 5.48 -13.77 0.12
CA LEU A 505 6.16 -13.74 1.42
C LEU A 505 5.69 -12.58 2.30
N LYS A 506 5.60 -11.35 1.76
CA LYS A 506 5.11 -10.18 2.49
C LYS A 506 3.64 -10.36 2.92
N LEU A 507 2.78 -10.89 2.06
CA LEU A 507 1.37 -11.18 2.40
C LEU A 507 1.28 -12.23 3.53
N ILE A 508 1.99 -13.35 3.39
CA ILE A 508 2.08 -14.40 4.42
C ILE A 508 2.55 -13.81 5.76
N GLN A 509 3.56 -12.94 5.76
CA GLN A 509 4.05 -12.26 6.97
C GLN A 509 2.99 -11.34 7.61
N ARG A 510 2.17 -10.64 6.81
CA ARG A 510 1.06 -9.80 7.32
C ARG A 510 -0.03 -10.66 7.97
N TYR A 511 -0.52 -11.68 7.26
CA TYR A 511 -1.53 -12.59 7.81
C TYR A 511 -1.02 -13.39 9.03
N SER A 512 0.24 -13.82 9.05
CA SER A 512 0.88 -14.47 10.21
C SER A 512 0.91 -13.56 11.45
N ARG A 513 1.25 -12.27 11.28
CA ARG A 513 1.22 -11.28 12.36
C ARG A 513 -0.17 -11.15 12.98
N MET A 514 -1.19 -11.07 12.13
CA MET A 514 -2.59 -11.00 12.55
C MET A 514 -3.02 -12.29 13.25
N ALA A 515 -2.66 -13.47 12.73
CA ALA A 515 -2.93 -14.77 13.37
C ALA A 515 -2.37 -14.85 14.80
N ALA A 516 -1.15 -14.33 15.01
CA ALA A 516 -0.53 -14.24 16.32
C ALA A 516 -1.27 -13.25 17.26
N GLN A 517 -1.72 -12.11 16.75
CA GLN A 517 -2.52 -11.14 17.52
C GLN A 517 -3.89 -11.71 17.93
N THR A 518 -4.62 -12.35 17.02
CA THR A 518 -5.91 -12.98 17.31
C THR A 518 -5.77 -14.02 18.43
N ARG A 519 -4.73 -14.87 18.37
CA ARG A 519 -4.45 -15.84 19.44
C ARG A 519 -4.09 -15.18 20.77
N LEU A 520 -3.31 -14.10 20.77
CA LEU A 520 -2.97 -13.38 22.00
C LEU A 520 -4.23 -12.83 22.70
N PHE A 521 -5.21 -12.33 21.92
CA PHE A 521 -6.50 -11.89 22.48
C PHE A 521 -7.34 -13.06 23.00
N ILE A 522 -7.45 -14.16 22.24
CA ILE A 522 -8.13 -15.39 22.69
C ILE A 522 -7.52 -15.91 23.99
N GLN A 523 -6.18 -15.93 24.10
CA GLN A 523 -5.48 -16.39 25.30
C GLN A 523 -5.76 -15.48 26.50
N LYS A 524 -5.65 -14.15 26.34
CA LYS A 524 -5.99 -13.18 27.40
C LYS A 524 -7.42 -13.32 27.91
N LEU A 525 -8.39 -13.52 27.01
CA LEU A 525 -9.80 -13.70 27.39
C LEU A 525 -10.02 -15.03 28.11
N LYS A 526 -9.37 -16.12 27.67
CA LYS A 526 -9.42 -17.43 28.35
C LYS A 526 -8.73 -17.42 29.72
N ASP A 527 -7.62 -16.69 29.86
CA ASP A 527 -6.95 -16.50 31.15
C ASP A 527 -7.79 -15.63 32.11
N TRP A 528 -8.49 -14.60 31.60
CA TRP A 528 -9.43 -13.79 32.39
C TRP A 528 -10.59 -14.65 32.92
N ILE A 529 -11.22 -15.49 32.08
CA ILE A 529 -12.25 -16.45 32.52
C ILE A 529 -11.70 -17.40 33.60
N LYS A 530 -10.49 -17.92 33.39
CA LYS A 530 -9.83 -18.83 34.33
C LYS A 530 -9.50 -18.16 35.68
N GLN A 531 -9.29 -16.85 35.70
CA GLN A 531 -8.97 -16.07 36.89
C GLN A 531 -10.22 -15.64 37.69
N TYR A 532 -11.33 -15.31 37.02
CA TYR A 532 -12.53 -14.73 37.65
C TYR A 532 -13.76 -15.65 37.65
N GLY A 533 -13.67 -16.84 37.04
CA GLY A 533 -14.73 -17.84 36.97
C GLY A 533 -15.49 -17.84 35.65
N GLU A 534 -16.21 -18.93 35.37
CA GLU A 534 -17.11 -19.01 34.22
C GLU A 534 -18.25 -18.00 34.39
N ALA A 535 -18.17 -16.89 33.66
CA ALA A 535 -19.32 -16.05 33.43
C ALA A 535 -20.40 -16.91 32.74
N ALA A 536 -21.65 -16.84 33.24
CA ALA A 536 -22.77 -17.63 32.73
C ALA A 536 -22.87 -17.57 31.20
N ASP A 537 -23.40 -18.65 30.59
CA ASP A 537 -23.27 -19.09 29.19
C ASP A 537 -23.53 -18.07 28.04
N ASN A 538 -23.86 -16.81 28.34
CA ASN A 538 -24.00 -15.70 27.38
C ASN A 538 -23.30 -14.42 27.88
N SER A 539 -21.98 -14.46 28.09
CA SER A 539 -21.18 -13.24 28.32
C SER A 539 -20.59 -12.70 27.02
N ASP A 540 -20.43 -11.37 26.92
CA ASP A 540 -19.78 -10.70 25.78
C ASP A 540 -18.36 -11.23 25.53
N ILE A 541 -17.70 -11.76 26.57
CA ILE A 541 -16.37 -12.38 26.51
C ILE A 541 -16.41 -13.72 25.77
N ASN A 542 -17.42 -14.57 26.00
CA ASN A 542 -17.57 -15.83 25.28
C ASN A 542 -17.91 -15.57 23.79
N LEU A 543 -18.74 -14.57 23.50
CA LEU A 543 -19.02 -14.13 22.13
C LEU A 543 -17.76 -13.58 21.44
N ALA A 544 -16.98 -12.73 22.13
CA ALA A 544 -15.71 -12.21 21.62
C ALA A 544 -14.69 -13.34 21.35
N ILE A 545 -14.64 -14.38 22.18
CA ILE A 545 -13.82 -15.57 21.91
C ILE A 545 -14.32 -16.30 20.65
N GLU A 546 -15.63 -16.51 20.49
CA GLU A 546 -16.17 -17.17 19.29
C GLU A 546 -15.86 -16.36 18.01
N ASP A 547 -16.00 -15.04 18.04
CA ASP A 547 -15.72 -14.18 16.89
C ASP A 547 -14.23 -14.04 16.58
N LEU A 548 -13.37 -14.03 17.60
CA LEU A 548 -11.91 -14.15 17.41
C LEU A 548 -11.53 -15.53 16.85
N GLU A 549 -12.18 -16.62 17.27
CA GLU A 549 -11.95 -17.96 16.71
C GLU A 549 -12.40 -18.03 15.23
N LYS A 550 -13.53 -17.40 14.85
CA LYS A 550 -13.96 -17.24 13.45
C LYS A 550 -12.99 -16.38 12.62
N LEU A 551 -12.50 -15.27 13.17
CA LEU A 551 -11.50 -14.42 12.53
C LEU A 551 -10.18 -15.17 12.32
N PHE A 552 -9.73 -15.91 13.33
CA PHE A 552 -8.57 -16.78 13.23
C PHE A 552 -8.75 -17.84 12.13
N GLY A 553 -9.91 -18.48 12.03
CA GLY A 553 -10.22 -19.44 10.96
C GLY A 553 -10.08 -18.85 9.55
N ARG A 554 -10.59 -17.62 9.32
CA ARG A 554 -10.43 -16.91 8.04
C ARG A 554 -8.97 -16.62 7.71
N ILE A 555 -8.20 -16.10 8.68
CA ILE A 555 -6.76 -15.84 8.53
C ILE A 555 -5.99 -17.14 8.25
N ASN A 556 -6.31 -18.22 8.98
CA ASN A 556 -5.67 -19.53 8.82
C ASN A 556 -5.90 -20.12 7.44
N LYS A 557 -7.14 -20.08 6.93
CA LYS A 557 -7.48 -20.51 5.57
C LYS A 557 -6.72 -19.70 4.52
N ARG A 558 -6.62 -18.37 4.68
CA ARG A 558 -5.88 -17.54 3.72
C ARG A 558 -4.38 -17.84 3.72
N LEU A 559 -3.80 -18.14 4.88
CA LEU A 559 -2.41 -18.61 5.01
C LEU A 559 -2.16 -20.00 4.39
N GLU A 560 -3.19 -20.82 4.21
CA GLU A 560 -3.12 -22.10 3.50
C GLU A 560 -3.22 -21.92 1.98
N GLU A 561 -4.06 -20.98 1.51
CA GLU A 561 -4.25 -20.68 0.09
C GLU A 561 -3.06 -19.93 -0.54
N LEU A 562 -2.56 -18.87 0.13
CA LEU A 562 -1.55 -17.94 -0.40
C LEU A 562 -0.28 -18.59 -1.01
N PRO A 563 0.33 -19.65 -0.43
CA PRO A 563 1.50 -20.30 -1.02
C PRO A 563 1.24 -21.01 -2.35
N THR A 564 -0.02 -21.15 -2.78
CA THR A 564 -0.44 -21.86 -3.98
C THR A 564 -1.18 -21.00 -5.02
N ASP A 565 -1.55 -19.75 -4.69
CA ASP A 565 -2.31 -18.90 -5.62
C ASP A 565 -1.42 -18.39 -6.77
N LYS A 566 -1.86 -18.65 -8.00
CA LYS A 566 -1.16 -18.32 -9.25
C LYS A 566 -1.66 -17.03 -9.90
N LEU A 567 -2.76 -16.45 -9.42
CA LEU A 567 -3.41 -15.25 -9.98
C LEU A 567 -3.18 -14.03 -9.09
N LEU A 568 -1.96 -13.90 -8.54
CA LEU A 568 -1.66 -12.92 -7.50
C LEU A 568 -1.81 -11.46 -8.00
N SER A 569 -1.44 -11.19 -9.25
CA SER A 569 -1.51 -9.86 -9.87
C SER A 569 -2.93 -9.31 -10.00
N GLU A 570 -3.94 -10.18 -10.05
CA GLU A 570 -5.36 -9.81 -10.14
C GLU A 570 -6.01 -9.69 -8.75
N LYS A 571 -5.37 -10.24 -7.71
CA LYS A 571 -5.92 -10.35 -6.34
C LYS A 571 -5.13 -9.58 -5.27
N GLU A 572 -4.01 -8.96 -5.61
CA GLU A 572 -3.15 -8.26 -4.64
C GLU A 572 -3.93 -7.18 -3.87
N LEU A 573 -4.74 -6.38 -4.58
CA LEU A 573 -5.61 -5.37 -3.98
C LEU A 573 -6.64 -6.00 -3.01
N ILE A 574 -7.26 -7.13 -3.40
CA ILE A 574 -8.23 -7.88 -2.58
C ILE A 574 -7.59 -8.37 -1.27
N TYR A 575 -6.35 -8.89 -1.32
CA TYR A 575 -5.63 -9.32 -0.11
C TYR A 575 -5.23 -8.15 0.78
N LEU A 576 -4.85 -7.00 0.21
CA LEU A 576 -4.52 -5.81 0.98
C LEU A 576 -5.75 -5.24 1.71
N LEU A 577 -6.91 -5.23 1.05
CA LEU A 577 -8.18 -4.77 1.64
C LEU A 577 -8.71 -5.74 2.70
N GLU A 578 -8.59 -7.06 2.48
CA GLU A 578 -8.92 -8.04 3.52
C GLU A 578 -7.99 -7.94 4.75
N ILE A 579 -6.70 -7.61 4.54
CA ILE A 579 -5.77 -7.32 5.63
C ILE A 579 -6.23 -6.13 6.47
N GLU A 580 -6.62 -5.01 5.85
CA GLU A 580 -7.12 -3.85 6.59
C GLU A 580 -8.48 -4.14 7.26
N GLN A 581 -9.41 -4.86 6.60
CA GLN A 581 -10.66 -5.30 7.23
C GLN A 581 -10.42 -6.17 8.48
N PHE A 582 -9.43 -7.06 8.44
CA PHE A 582 -9.07 -7.88 9.61
C PHE A 582 -8.32 -7.05 10.67
N ARG A 583 -7.57 -6.02 10.27
CA ARG A 583 -6.89 -5.08 11.16
C ARG A 583 -7.88 -4.22 11.95
N GLU A 584 -8.94 -3.73 11.33
CA GLU A 584 -10.02 -3.00 12.02
C GLU A 584 -10.73 -3.87 13.05
N GLN A 585 -11.08 -5.11 12.69
CA GLN A 585 -11.65 -6.08 13.63
C GLN A 585 -10.70 -6.35 14.80
N LEU A 586 -9.40 -6.49 14.56
CA LEU A 586 -8.39 -6.63 15.62
C LEU A 586 -8.24 -5.36 16.47
N ALA A 587 -8.43 -4.16 15.90
CA ALA A 587 -8.40 -2.90 16.65
C ALA A 587 -9.63 -2.76 17.58
N PHE A 588 -10.80 -3.26 17.16
CA PHE A 588 -11.95 -3.41 18.05
C PHE A 588 -11.64 -4.36 19.21
N PHE A 589 -11.10 -5.56 18.93
CA PHE A 589 -10.76 -6.53 19.99
C PHE A 589 -9.62 -6.06 20.89
N ASP A 590 -8.65 -5.29 20.40
CA ASP A 590 -7.61 -4.66 21.24
C ASP A 590 -8.23 -3.68 22.26
N ARG A 591 -9.19 -2.85 21.83
CA ARG A 591 -9.96 -1.97 22.74
C ARG A 591 -10.80 -2.78 23.72
N PHE A 592 -11.49 -3.83 23.26
CA PHE A 592 -12.29 -4.70 24.11
C PHE A 592 -11.44 -5.38 25.21
N VAL A 593 -10.30 -5.96 24.83
CA VAL A 593 -9.36 -6.61 25.76
C VAL A 593 -8.70 -5.62 26.72
N LYS A 594 -8.44 -4.38 26.30
CA LYS A 594 -7.92 -3.30 27.17
C LYS A 594 -8.96 -2.77 28.16
N ASN A 595 -10.24 -2.84 27.80
CA ASN A 595 -11.36 -2.37 28.63
C ASN A 595 -12.00 -3.48 29.47
N LEU A 596 -11.38 -4.66 29.56
CA LEU A 596 -11.82 -5.71 30.48
C LEU A 596 -11.77 -5.18 31.93
N PRO A 597 -12.86 -5.31 32.71
CA PRO A 597 -12.91 -4.75 34.05
C PRO A 597 -11.97 -5.52 35.00
N GLU A 598 -11.26 -4.78 35.86
CA GLU A 598 -10.33 -5.35 36.86
C GLU A 598 -11.07 -6.08 38.01
N ASN A 599 -12.35 -5.79 38.21
CA ASN A 599 -13.26 -6.53 39.09
C ASN A 599 -14.59 -6.77 38.35
N PRO A 600 -15.22 -7.95 38.43
CA PRO A 600 -16.56 -8.16 37.88
C PRO A 600 -17.58 -7.25 38.60
N PRO A 601 -18.67 -6.84 37.92
CA PRO A 601 -19.74 -6.09 38.57
C PRO A 601 -20.34 -6.88 39.74
N ASP A 602 -20.65 -6.20 40.84
CA ASP A 602 -21.21 -6.79 42.07
C ASP A 602 -22.46 -7.61 41.75
N GLY A 603 -22.31 -8.94 41.80
CA GLY A 603 -23.35 -9.89 41.34
C GLY A 603 -22.90 -11.35 41.19
N LEU A 604 -21.58 -11.62 41.11
CA LEU A 604 -21.03 -13.00 41.06
C LEU A 604 -20.60 -13.55 42.43
N ALA A 605 -21.13 -13.00 43.53
CA ALA A 605 -20.85 -13.43 44.89
C ALA A 605 -22.06 -14.06 45.61
N SER A 606 -22.91 -14.81 44.89
CA SER A 606 -23.85 -15.77 45.50
C SER A 606 -24.52 -16.72 44.49
N SER A 607 -24.03 -17.95 44.38
CA SER A 607 -24.82 -19.22 44.36
C SER A 607 -23.86 -20.40 44.50
#